data_AF-A0A529HKU7-F1
#
_entry.id   AF-A0A529HKU7-F1
#
_cell.length_a   1.000
_cell.length_b   1.000
_cell.length_c   1.000
_cell.angle_alpha   90.00
_cell.angle_beta   90.00
_cell.angle_gamma   90.00
#
_symmetry.space_group_name_H-M   'P 1'
#
loop_
_entity.id
_entity.type
_entity.pdbx_description
1 polymer ?
#
loop_
_entity_poly.entity_id
_entity_poly.type
_entity_poly.pdbx_seq_one_letter_code
_entity_poly.pdbx_strand_id
1 'polypeptide(L)'
;EYARWEMYFARNEIAALRIIYEELVDAPQQAIDRIASLFDLRDVHIDMRQIGVTMQRDEISESWRKRFAKEFGDPDSIDKL
;
A
#
# COMPACT_ATOMS: atom_id res chain seq x y z
N GLU A 1 2.65 12.81 3.59
CA GLU A 1 2.66 12.76 2.11
C GLU A 1 1.28 12.38 1.53
N TYR A 2 0.58 11.41 2.12
CA TYR A 2 -0.81 11.04 1.77
C TYR A 2 -1.80 12.20 1.68
N ALA A 3 -1.73 13.18 2.60
CA ALA A 3 -2.64 14.33 2.63
C ALA A 3 -2.66 15.16 1.33
N ARG A 4 -1.54 15.24 0.60
CA ARG A 4 -1.50 15.97 -0.68
C ARG A 4 -2.28 15.26 -1.78
N TRP A 5 -2.18 13.92 -1.83
CA TRP A 5 -2.93 13.10 -2.78
C TRP A 5 -4.42 13.06 -2.44
N GLU A 6 -4.76 12.92 -1.16
CA GLU A 6 -6.15 12.96 -0.69
C GLU A 6 -6.83 14.29 -1.04
N MET A 7 -6.16 15.42 -0.78
CA MET A 7 -6.66 16.74 -1.17
C MET A 7 -6.83 16.89 -2.68
N TYR A 8 -5.88 16.39 -3.47
CA TYR A 8 -5.96 16.46 -4.93
C TYR A 8 -7.17 15.67 -5.46
N PHE A 9 -7.33 14.42 -5.04
CA PHE A 9 -8.44 13.58 -5.52
C PHE A 9 -9.80 14.14 -5.06
N ALA A 10 -9.91 14.59 -3.81
CA ALA A 10 -11.13 15.23 -3.31
C ALA A 10 -11.48 16.50 -4.08
N ARG A 11 -10.49 17.37 -4.36
CA ARG A 11 -10.70 18.62 -5.10
C ARG A 11 -11.14 18.40 -6.55
N ASN A 12 -10.72 17.29 -7.16
CA ASN A 12 -11.04 16.98 -8.55
C ASN A 12 -12.21 15.98 -8.69
N GLU A 13 -12.90 15.65 -7.58
CA GLU A 13 -14.02 14.70 -7.56
C GLU A 13 -13.66 13.31 -8.12
N ILE A 14 -12.40 12.91 -7.92
CA ILE A 14 -11.89 11.61 -8.38
C ILE A 14 -11.99 10.61 -7.23
N ALA A 15 -12.83 9.59 -7.39
CA ALA A 15 -12.89 8.47 -6.47
C ALA A 15 -11.68 7.54 -6.66
N ALA A 16 -10.63 7.72 -5.87
CA ALA A 16 -9.43 6.89 -5.94
C ALA A 16 -9.60 5.57 -5.17
N LEU A 17 -9.30 4.44 -5.83
CA LEU A 17 -9.11 3.17 -5.13
C LEU A 17 -7.74 3.16 -4.45
N ARG A 18 -7.73 3.03 -3.13
CA ARG A 18 -6.50 2.91 -2.35
C ARG A 18 -6.08 1.45 -2.23
N ILE A 19 -4.87 1.15 -2.70
CA ILE A 19 -4.21 -0.15 -2.54
C ILE A 19 -2.93 0.09 -1.75
N ILE A 20 -2.74 -0.69 -0.68
CA ILE A 20 -1.53 -0.66 0.15
C ILE A 20 -0.57 -1.72 -0.38
N TYR A 21 0.72 -1.40 -0.44
CA TYR A 21 1.74 -2.30 -0.99
C TYR A 21 1.76 -3.65 -0.27
N GLU A 22 1.72 -3.63 1.05
CA GLU A 22 1.74 -4.80 1.90
C GLU A 22 0.50 -5.68 1.68
N GLU A 23 -0.68 -5.08 1.53
CA GLU A 23 -1.92 -5.80 1.22
C GLU A 23 -1.86 -6.45 -0.17
N LEU A 24 -1.28 -5.75 -1.15
CA LEU A 24 -1.11 -6.27 -2.51
C LEU A 24 -0.15 -7.46 -2.55
N VAL A 25 0.93 -7.43 -1.78
CA VAL A 25 1.91 -8.52 -1.72
C VAL A 25 1.33 -9.74 -0.98
N ASP A 26 0.59 -9.52 0.12
CA ASP A 26 0.01 -10.59 0.94
C ASP A 26 -1.21 -11.25 0.27
N ALA A 27 -2.07 -10.44 -0.36
CA ALA A 27 -3.33 -10.89 -0.96
C ALA A 27 -3.56 -10.31 -2.37
N PRO A 28 -2.73 -10.68 -3.36
CA PRO A 28 -2.77 -10.07 -4.69
C PRO A 28 -4.12 -10.26 -5.41
N GLN A 29 -4.79 -11.41 -5.21
CA GLN A 29 -6.09 -11.66 -5.83
C GLN A 29 -7.16 -10.70 -5.30
N GLN A 30 -7.18 -10.45 -3.98
CA GLN A 30 -8.14 -9.53 -3.38
C GLN A 30 -7.94 -8.09 -3.88
N ALA A 31 -6.69 -7.68 -4.09
CA ALA A 31 -6.39 -6.38 -4.68
C ALA A 31 -6.90 -6.28 -6.13
N ILE A 32 -6.72 -7.33 -6.94
CA ILE A 32 -7.23 -7.38 -8.31
C ILE A 32 -8.76 -7.43 -8.34
N ASP A 33 -9.42 -8.13 -7.43
CA ASP A 33 -10.89 -8.16 -7.32
C ASP A 33 -11.46 -6.76 -7.08
N ARG A 34 -10.79 -5.95 -6.24
CA ARG A 34 -11.15 -4.55 -5.97
C ARG A 34 -11.00 -3.68 -7.22
N ILE A 35 -9.96 -3.91 -8.03
CA ILE A 35 -9.78 -3.21 -9.31
C ILE A 35 -10.85 -3.65 -10.31
N ALA A 36 -11.08 -4.95 -10.47
CA ALA A 36 -12.07 -5.53 -11.38
C ALA A 36 -13.48 -4.98 -11.10
N SER A 37 -13.82 -4.81 -9.82
CA SER A 37 -15.10 -4.24 -9.37
C SER A 37 -15.34 -2.81 -9.87
N LEU A 38 -14.29 -2.00 -10.10
CA LEU A 38 -14.43 -0.65 -10.67
C LEU A 38 -14.93 -0.67 -12.13
N PHE A 39 -14.75 -1.79 -12.81
CA PHE A 39 -15.08 -1.97 -14.23
C PHE A 39 -16.22 -2.98 -14.44
N ASP A 40 -16.90 -3.42 -13.36
CA ASP A 40 -17.93 -4.48 -13.38
C ASP A 40 -17.44 -5.79 -14.05
N LEU A 41 -16.15 -6.09 -13.90
CA LEU A 41 -15.57 -7.34 -14.38
C LEU A 41 -15.76 -8.43 -13.32
N ARG A 42 -16.15 -9.62 -13.77
CA ARG A 42 -16.35 -10.81 -12.93
C ARG A 42 -15.38 -11.91 -13.32
N ASP A 43 -15.13 -12.83 -12.41
CA ASP A 43 -14.30 -14.03 -12.61
C ASP A 43 -12.87 -13.70 -13.10
N VAL A 44 -12.32 -12.58 -12.65
CA VAL A 44 -10.94 -12.18 -12.94
C VAL A 44 -10.00 -12.99 -12.06
N HIS A 45 -9.08 -13.72 -12.66
CA HIS A 45 -8.08 -14.51 -11.95
C HIS A 45 -6.68 -14.04 -12.27
N ILE A 46 -5.87 -13.86 -11.22
CA ILE A 46 -4.46 -13.52 -11.39
C ILE A 46 -3.68 -14.75 -11.84
N ASP A 47 -2.74 -14.54 -12.76
CA ASP A 47 -1.70 -15.52 -13.02
C ASP A 47 -0.52 -15.23 -12.09
N MET A 48 -0.38 -15.99 -11.01
CA MET A 48 0.70 -15.83 -10.03
C MET A 48 2.10 -15.90 -10.66
N ARG A 49 2.26 -16.54 -11.83
CA ARG A 49 3.54 -16.62 -12.55
C ARG A 49 3.96 -15.29 -13.18
N GLN A 50 3.01 -14.36 -13.33
CA GLN A 50 3.25 -13.02 -13.87
C GLN A 50 3.51 -11.98 -12.76
N ILE A 51 3.38 -12.38 -11.49
CA ILE A 51 3.62 -11.49 -10.36
C ILE A 51 5.12 -11.51 -10.03
N GLY A 52 5.83 -10.47 -10.47
CA GLY A 52 7.24 -10.24 -10.15
C GLY A 52 7.47 -9.43 -8.87
N VAL A 53 6.41 -9.07 -8.15
CA VAL A 53 6.52 -8.28 -6.91
C VAL A 53 6.79 -9.23 -5.74
N THR A 54 7.96 -9.09 -5.15
CA THR A 54 8.33 -9.74 -3.89
C THR A 54 8.32 -8.73 -2.75
N MET A 55 8.18 -9.22 -1.52
CA MET A 55 8.34 -8.40 -0.31
C MET A 55 9.74 -7.78 -0.32
N GLN A 56 9.81 -6.46 -0.41
CA GLN A 56 11.08 -5.71 -0.44
C GLN A 56 11.64 -5.41 0.95
N ARG A 57 10.82 -5.63 2.00
CA ARG A 57 11.30 -5.52 3.38
C ARG A 57 12.14 -6.74 3.73
N ASP A 58 13.33 -6.48 4.21
CA ASP A 58 14.31 -7.45 4.68
C ASP A 58 14.90 -7.03 6.04
N GLU A 59 15.79 -7.86 6.58
CA GLU A 59 16.42 -7.61 7.88
C GLU A 59 17.26 -6.33 7.88
N ILE A 60 17.88 -5.97 6.75
CA ILE A 60 18.75 -4.79 6.61
C ILE A 60 17.89 -3.52 6.64
N SER A 61 16.88 -3.44 5.79
CA SER A 61 15.93 -2.32 5.73
C SER A 61 15.18 -2.14 7.05
N GLU A 62 14.82 -3.22 7.74
CA GLU A 62 14.21 -3.15 9.06
C GLU A 62 15.19 -2.63 10.12
N SER A 63 16.47 -3.03 10.06
CA SER A 63 17.50 -2.49 10.95
C SER A 63 17.71 -0.98 10.75
N TRP A 64 17.66 -0.51 9.51
CA TRP A 64 17.78 0.91 9.17
C TRP A 64 16.56 1.69 9.65
N ARG A 65 15.35 1.15 9.42
CA ARG A 65 14.09 1.73 9.92
C ARG A 65 14.14 1.92 11.43
N LYS A 66 14.56 0.89 12.18
CA LYS A 66 14.71 0.95 13.65
C LYS A 66 15.73 1.99 14.08
N ARG A 67 16.90 2.05 13.44
CA ARG A 67 17.93 3.05 13.76
C ARG A 67 17.44 4.46 13.49
N PHE A 68 16.84 4.70 12.33
CA PHE A 68 16.30 6.00 11.96
C PHE A 68 15.21 6.46 12.93
N ALA A 69 14.25 5.58 13.26
CA ALA A 69 13.21 5.89 14.23
C ALA A 69 13.77 6.17 15.63
N LYS A 70 14.84 5.49 16.04
CA LYS A 70 15.51 5.77 17.32
C LYS A 70 16.23 7.12 17.34
N GLU A 71 16.83 7.52 16.22
CA GLU A 71 17.67 8.72 16.13
C GLU A 71 16.86 10.00 15.83
N PHE A 72 15.79 9.87 15.05
CA PHE A 72 14.99 10.99 14.54
C PHE A 72 13.50 10.88 14.85
N GLY A 73 13.06 9.80 15.50
CA GLY A 73 11.67 9.67 15.93
C GLY A 73 11.34 10.70 17.00
N ASP A 74 10.19 11.35 16.86
CA ASP A 74 9.65 12.23 17.88
C ASP A 74 9.19 11.39 19.09
N PRO A 75 9.83 11.52 20.27
CA PRO A 75 9.45 10.73 21.44
C PRO A 75 8.06 11.07 21.97
N ASP A 76 7.49 12.23 21.59
CA ASP A 76 6.13 12.64 21.96
C ASP A 76 5.08 12.25 20.90
N SER A 77 5.50 11.66 19.77
CA SER A 77 4.60 11.14 18.75
C SER A 77 4.04 9.76 19.16
N ILE A 78 2.75 9.73 19.50
CA ILE A 78 2.01 8.46 19.61
C ILE A 78 1.67 7.99 18.19
N ASP A 79 2.30 6.91 17.76
CA ASP A 79 1.85 6.18 16.57
C ASP A 79 0.38 5.75 16.79
N LYS A 80 -0.52 6.26 15.96
CA LYS A 80 -1.90 5.78 15.92
C LYS A 80 -1.88 4.39 15.30
N LEU A 81 -2.09 3.38 16.15
CA LEU A 81 -2.37 1.99 15.78
C LEU A 81 -3.60 1.90 14.86
#